data_AF-A0AAE1RZ02-F1
#
_entry.id   AF-A0AAE1RZ02-F1
#
_cell.length_a   1.000
_cell.length_b   1.000
_cell.length_c   1.000
_cell.angle_alpha   90.00
_cell.angle_beta   90.00
_cell.angle_gamma   90.00
#
_symmetry.space_group_name_H-M   'P 1'
#
loop_
_entity.id
_entity.type
_entity.pdbx_description
1 polymer ?
#
loop_
_entity_poly.entity_id
_entity_poly.type
_entity_poly.pdbx_seq_one_letter_code
_entity_poly.pdbx_strand_id
1 'polypeptide(L)' 'MSRKLMGLLNKFRESDSSYYQLSYLVRQGEQPREGYFLLKNLIEDPVGGANGYLDWVMQLHWQVQQNA' A
#
# COMPACT_ATOMS: atom_id res chain seq x y z
N MET A 1 19.66 -13.20 10.68
CA MET A 1 18.59 -12.18 10.56
C MET A 1 18.77 -11.13 11.65
N SER A 2 18.51 -9.85 11.35
CA SER A 2 18.64 -8.76 12.33
C SER A 2 17.64 -8.94 13.48
N ARG A 3 18.12 -8.88 14.73
CA ARG A 3 17.26 -8.96 15.95
C ARG A 3 16.16 -7.90 15.94
N LYS A 4 16.47 -6.70 15.46
CA LYS A 4 15.52 -5.58 15.39
C LYS A 4 14.38 -5.86 14.41
N LEU A 5 14.69 -6.39 13.23
CA LEU A 5 13.70 -6.74 12.21
C LEU A 5 12.76 -7.84 12.73
N MET A 6 13.32 -8.91 13.31
CA MET A 6 12.51 -10.00 13.86
C MET A 6 11.61 -9.52 15.00
N GLY A 7 12.10 -8.61 15.84
CA GLY A 7 11.28 -7.99 16.89
C GLY A 7 10.09 -7.22 16.35
N LEU A 8 10.24 -6.51 15.21
CA LEU A 8 9.11 -5.84 14.55
C LEU A 8 8.11 -6.84 13.97
N LEU A 9 8.58 -7.85 13.25
CA LEU A 9 7.71 -8.88 12.65
C LEU A 9 6.88 -9.62 13.71
N ASN A 10 7.48 -9.93 14.86
CA ASN A 10 6.76 -10.61 15.95
C ASN A 10 5.68 -9.71 16.56
N LYS A 11 5.95 -8.42 16.79
CA LYS A 11 4.94 -7.47 17.27
C LYS A 11 3.71 -7.41 16.36
N PHE A 12 3.92 -7.43 15.05
CA PHE A 12 2.82 -7.47 14.08
C PHE A 12 2.03 -8.79 14.14
N ARG A 13 2.70 -9.93 14.31
CA ARG A 13 2.05 -11.24 14.44
C ARG A 13 1.29 -11.42 15.75
N GLU A 14 1.76 -10.80 16.83
CA GLU A 14 1.11 -10.85 18.14
C GLU A 14 -0.11 -9.92 18.23
N SER A 15 -0.24 -8.95 17.30
CA SER A 15 -1.34 -7.97 17.33
C SER A 15 -2.71 -8.57 17.04
N ASP A 16 -2.78 -9.65 16.25
CA ASP A 16 -4.01 -10.34 15.89
C ASP A 16 -3.79 -11.85 15.92
N SER A 17 -4.35 -12.52 16.94
CA SER A 17 -4.25 -13.96 17.09
C SER A 17 -5.05 -14.76 16.06
N SER A 18 -5.99 -14.10 15.36
CA SER A 18 -6.81 -14.73 14.33
C SER A 18 -6.13 -14.75 12.95
N TYR A 19 -5.10 -13.90 12.75
CA TYR A 19 -4.46 -13.72 11.46
C TYR A 19 -2.92 -13.66 11.54
N TYR A 20 -2.26 -14.66 10.93
CA TYR A 20 -0.81 -14.68 10.84
C TYR A 20 -0.31 -13.92 9.59
N GLN A 21 0.34 -12.78 9.83
CA GLN A 21 0.88 -11.93 8.76
C GLN A 21 2.13 -12.57 8.12
N LEU A 22 1.96 -13.11 6.91
CA LEU A 22 3.04 -13.66 6.09
C LEU A 22 3.93 -12.53 5.53
N SER A 23 5.25 -12.71 5.61
CA SER A 23 6.21 -11.72 5.11
C SER A 23 6.68 -12.11 3.71
N TYR A 24 6.59 -11.17 2.77
CA TYR A 24 7.05 -11.35 1.40
C TYR A 24 8.32 -10.51 1.17
N LEU A 25 9.37 -11.15 0.66
CA LEU A 25 10.54 -10.43 0.17
C LEU A 25 10.27 -10.01 -1.27
N VAL A 26 10.41 -8.72 -1.53
CA VAL A 26 10.20 -8.11 -2.85
C VAL A 26 11.46 -7.35 -3.22
N ARG A 27 11.92 -7.49 -4.47
CA ARG A 27 12.99 -6.66 -5.02
C ARG A 27 12.40 -5.67 -6.00
N GLN A 28 12.98 -4.47 -6.03
CA GLN A 28 12.59 -3.42 -6.96
C GLN A 28 12.79 -3.88 -8.41
N GLY A 29 11.79 -3.64 -9.26
CA GLY A 29 11.79 -4.03 -10.66
C GLY A 29 11.43 -5.49 -10.93
N GLU A 30 11.21 -6.32 -9.89
CA GLU A 30 10.81 -7.71 -10.05
C GLU A 30 9.30 -7.82 -10.35
N GLN A 31 8.91 -7.60 -11.60
CA GLN A 31 7.52 -7.73 -12.03
C GLN A 31 7.19 -9.20 -12.39
N PRO A 32 6.00 -9.72 -12.03
CA PRO A 32 4.86 -9.03 -11.44
C PRO A 32 4.87 -9.03 -9.89
N ARG A 33 5.88 -9.60 -9.24
CA ARG A 33 5.94 -9.79 -7.79
C ARG A 33 5.84 -8.46 -7.03
N GLU A 34 6.60 -7.47 -7.46
CA GLU A 34 6.60 -6.12 -6.89
C GLU A 34 5.24 -5.44 -7.07
N GLY A 35 4.67 -5.51 -8.26
CA GLY A 35 3.32 -5.02 -8.54
C GLY A 35 2.28 -5.62 -7.59
N TYR A 36 2.32 -6.94 -7.41
CA TYR A 36 1.33 -7.68 -6.64
C TYR A 36 1.46 -7.47 -5.11
N PHE A 37 2.66 -7.59 -4.55
CA PHE A 37 2.85 -7.56 -3.10
C PHE A 37 3.09 -6.16 -2.52
N LEU A 38 3.61 -5.22 -3.30
CA LEU A 38 3.97 -3.89 -2.82
C LEU A 38 3.14 -2.79 -3.49
N LEU A 39 3.26 -2.61 -4.80
CA LEU A 39 2.73 -1.41 -5.47
C LEU A 39 1.20 -1.33 -5.42
N LYS A 40 0.50 -2.47 -5.49
CA LYS A 40 -0.96 -2.51 -5.35
C LYS A 40 -1.46 -1.97 -4.00
N ASN A 41 -0.64 -2.03 -2.94
CA ASN A 41 -1.01 -1.55 -1.61
C ASN A 41 -0.74 -0.05 -1.41
N LEU A 42 -0.09 0.62 -2.37
CA LEU A 42 0.15 2.06 -2.36
C LEU A 42 -1.08 2.78 -2.93
N ILE A 43 -2.16 2.82 -2.14
CA ILE A 43 -3.49 3.27 -2.59
C ILE A 43 -3.57 4.73 -3.02
N GLU A 44 -2.60 5.55 -2.62
CA GLU A 44 -2.54 6.96 -3.01
C GLU A 44 -1.92 7.15 -4.40
N ASP A 45 -1.10 6.20 -4.83
CA ASP A 45 -0.40 6.27 -6.10
C ASP A 45 -1.33 5.87 -7.26
N PRO A 46 -1.20 6.52 -8.44
CA PRO A 46 -1.88 6.07 -9.63
C PRO A 46 -1.39 4.68 -10.04
N VAL A 47 -2.29 3.69 -10.09
CA VAL A 47 -1.97 2.31 -10.49
C VAL A 47 -2.95 1.83 -11.55
N GLY A 48 -2.43 1.27 -12.65
CA GLY A 48 -3.24 0.56 -13.64
C GLY A 48 -4.34 1.39 -14.31
N GLY A 49 -4.14 2.71 -14.46
CA GLY A 49 -5.12 3.62 -15.04
C GLY A 49 -6.18 4.14 -14.05
N ALA A 50 -6.09 3.76 -12.76
CA ALA A 50 -6.87 4.41 -11.71
C ALA A 50 -6.26 5.77 -11.33
N ASN A 51 -7.12 6.71 -10.96
CA ASN A 51 -6.73 8.02 -10.45
C ASN A 51 -6.03 7.86 -9.10
N GLY A 52 -4.94 8.61 -8.90
CA GLY A 52 -4.30 8.69 -7.59
C GLY A 52 -5.11 9.55 -6.62
N TYR A 53 -4.67 9.60 -5.37
CA TYR A 53 -5.29 10.43 -4.34
C TYR A 53 -5.30 11.92 -4.74
N LEU A 54 -4.21 12.41 -5.33
CA LEU A 54 -4.10 13.81 -5.78
C LEU A 54 -5.16 14.14 -6.85
N ASP A 55 -5.28 13.28 -7.85
CA ASP A 55 -6.25 13.44 -8.94
C ASP A 55 -7.68 13.43 -8.39
N TRP A 56 -7.95 12.54 -7.43
CA TRP A 56 -9.25 12.47 -6.75
C TRP A 56 -9.57 13.76 -5.97
N VAL A 57 -8.59 14.32 -5.25
CA VAL A 57 -8.76 15.60 -4.54
C VAL A 57 -9.02 16.75 -5.53
N MET A 58 -8.33 16.79 -6.66
CA MET A 58 -8.58 17.79 -7.70
C MET A 58 -9.97 17.66 -8.31
N GLN A 59 -10.42 16.43 -8.59
CA GLN A 59 -11.77 16.17 -9.09
C GLN A 59 -12.84 16.65 -8.10
N LEU A 60 -12.67 16.35 -6.81
CA LEU A 60 -13.55 16.85 -5.76
C LEU A 60 -13.56 18.37 -5.70
N HIS A 61 -12.39 19.01 -5.76
CA HIS A 61 -12.30 20.47 -5.73
C HIS A 61 -13.09 21.09 -6.88
N TRP A 62 -12.91 20.61 -8.12
CA TRP A 62 -13.67 21.11 -9.27
C TRP A 62 -15.16 20.84 -9.16
N GLN A 63 -15.55 19.65 -8.68
CA GLN A 63 -16.95 19.33 -8.47
C GLN A 63 -17.63 20.25 -7.45
N VAL A 64 -16.93 20.61 -6.37
CA VAL A 64 -17.47 21.56 -5.38
C VAL A 64 -17.59 22.97 -5.98
N GLN A 65 -16.60 23.43 -6.74
CA GLN A 65 -16.62 24.76 -7.37
C GLN A 65 -17.73 24.89 -8.44
N GLN A 66 -18.04 23.81 -9.17
CA GLN A 66 -19.08 23.83 -10.20
C GLN A 66 -20.52 23.75 -9.65
N ASN A 67 -20.68 23.21 -8.44
CA ASN A 67 -21.98 23.06 -7.77
C ASN A 67 -22.29 24.18 -6.76
N ALA A 68 -21.40 25.18 -6.63
CA ALA A 68 -21.56 26.38 -5.81
C ALA A 68 -22.13 27.53 -6.64
#